data_AF-A0A7W0UYJ3-F1
#
_entry.id   AF-A0A7W0UYJ3-F1
#
_cell.length_a   1.000
_cell.length_b   1.000
_cell.length_c   1.000
_cell.angle_alpha   90.00
_cell.angle_beta   90.00
_cell.angle_gamma   90.00
#
_symmetry.space_group_name_H-M   'P 1'
#
loop_
_entity.id
_entity.type
_entity.pdbx_description
1 polymer ?
#
loop_
_entity_poly.entity_id
_entity_poly.type
_entity_poly.pdbx_seq_one_letter_code
_entity_poly.pdbx_strand_id
1 'polypeptide(L)'
;MSPLLIMMLLLSPATVSPAVDPAAARLPNIVIIFTDDQGYGDVGSFGAKDFTTPNLDRMAREGIRFTDFHVAQAVCSASRAALLTGCYPNRIGIHGALDH
;
A
#
# COMPACT_ATOMS: atom_id res chain seq x y z
N MET A 1 -53.47 44.39 13.78
CA MET A 1 -52.90 43.37 12.88
C MET A 1 -51.38 43.49 13.02
N SER A 2 -50.78 42.61 13.82
CA SER A 2 -49.43 42.82 14.39
C SER A 2 -48.33 42.44 13.39
N PRO A 3 -47.32 43.31 13.14
CA PRO A 3 -46.25 43.06 12.17
C PRO A 3 -45.20 42.06 12.68
N LEU A 4 -45.34 41.54 13.90
CA LEU A 4 -44.38 40.64 14.54
C LEU A 4 -44.39 39.20 14.01
N LEU A 5 -45.38 38.80 13.20
CA LEU A 5 -45.51 37.40 12.77
C LEU A 5 -44.75 37.05 11.46
N ILE A 6 -44.16 38.04 10.77
CA ILE A 6 -43.50 37.82 9.47
C ILE A 6 -41.98 37.56 9.61
N MET A 7 -41.38 37.86 10.77
CA MET A 7 -39.93 37.80 10.96
C MET A 7 -39.44 36.54 11.71
N MET A 8 -40.15 35.42 11.58
CA MET A 8 -39.80 34.17 12.28
C MET A 8 -39.92 32.91 11.40
N LEU A 9 -39.83 33.06 10.07
CA LEU A 9 -40.03 31.95 9.13
C LEU A 9 -38.96 31.86 8.03
N LEU A 10 -37.71 32.24 8.30
CA LEU A 10 -36.62 32.16 7.31
C LEU A 10 -35.27 31.72 7.89
N LEU A 11 -35.28 30.77 8.84
CA LEU A 11 -34.06 30.06 9.22
C LEU A 11 -34.25 28.55 9.08
N SER A 12 -34.46 28.10 7.84
CA SER A 12 -34.24 26.69 7.51
C SER A 12 -32.74 26.42 7.67
N PRO A 13 -32.33 25.43 8.48
CA PRO A 13 -30.95 24.98 8.46
C PRO A 13 -30.71 24.38 7.08
N ALA A 14 -29.94 25.07 6.25
CA ALA A 14 -29.43 24.50 5.03
C ALA A 14 -28.59 23.29 5.43
N THR A 15 -29.11 22.09 5.22
CA THR A 15 -28.34 20.86 5.33
C THR A 15 -27.27 20.94 4.24
N VAL A 16 -26.08 21.39 4.62
CA VAL A 16 -24.89 21.30 3.78
C VAL A 16 -24.62 19.81 3.62
N SER A 17 -25.09 19.24 2.51
CA SER A 17 -24.67 17.91 2.09
C SER A 17 -23.16 17.98 1.91
N PRO A 18 -22.37 17.14 2.61
CA PRO A 18 -20.93 17.13 2.40
C PRO A 18 -20.70 16.83 0.92
N ALA A 19 -20.06 17.78 0.23
CA ALA A 19 -19.61 17.54 -1.13
C ALA A 19 -18.69 16.32 -1.09
N VAL A 20 -19.12 15.23 -1.72
CA VAL A 20 -18.29 14.03 -1.86
C VAL A 20 -17.09 14.47 -2.67
N ASP A 21 -15.92 14.51 -2.03
CA ASP A 21 -14.69 14.89 -2.70
C ASP A 21 -14.47 13.90 -3.86
N PRO A 22 -14.50 14.34 -5.12
CA PRO A 22 -14.28 13.44 -6.26
C PRO A 22 -12.88 12.80 -6.22
N ALA A 23 -11.95 13.34 -5.42
CA ALA A 23 -10.69 12.68 -5.12
C ALA A 23 -10.85 11.44 -4.24
N ALA A 24 -11.83 11.42 -3.31
CA ALA A 24 -12.13 10.26 -2.47
C ALA A 24 -12.74 9.09 -3.28
N ALA A 25 -13.28 9.37 -4.47
CA ALA A 25 -13.80 8.35 -5.39
C ALA A 25 -12.70 7.72 -6.28
N ARG A 26 -11.47 8.24 -6.27
CA ARG A 26 -10.37 7.67 -7.07
C ARG A 26 -9.68 6.57 -6.27
N LEU A 27 -9.55 5.40 -6.87
CA LEU A 27 -8.75 4.32 -6.30
C LEU A 27 -7.29 4.78 -6.16
N PRO A 28 -6.57 4.33 -5.12
CA PRO A 28 -5.17 4.64 -4.97
C PRO A 28 -4.35 4.01 -6.09
N ASN A 29 -3.27 4.67 -6.49
CA ASN A 29 -2.25 4.05 -7.33
C ASN A 29 -1.43 3.09 -6.47
N ILE A 30 -1.17 1.89 -6.99
CA ILE A 30 -0.34 0.88 -6.32
C ILE A 30 0.98 0.77 -7.07
N VAL A 31 2.08 1.07 -6.38
CA VAL A 31 3.44 0.91 -6.92
C VAL A 31 4.13 -0.22 -6.17
N ILE A 32 4.50 -1.28 -6.90
CA ILE A 32 5.22 -2.42 -6.34
C ILE A 32 6.69 -2.30 -6.74
N ILE A 33 7.57 -2.17 -5.74
CA ILE A 33 9.02 -2.25 -5.91
C ILE A 33 9.45 -3.61 -5.37
N PHE A 34 9.99 -4.46 -6.24
CA PHE A 34 10.43 -5.81 -5.89
C PHE A 34 11.86 -6.03 -6.40
N THR A 35 12.78 -6.25 -5.47
CA THR A 35 14.22 -6.39 -5.71
C THR A 35 14.59 -7.87 -5.89
N ASP A 36 15.60 -8.14 -6.72
CA ASP A 36 16.15 -9.49 -6.90
C ASP A 36 17.32 -9.70 -5.92
N ASP A 37 17.45 -10.91 -5.38
CA ASP A 37 18.52 -11.34 -4.45
C ASP A 37 18.80 -10.42 -3.24
N GLN A 38 17.78 -9.70 -2.74
CA GLN A 38 17.93 -8.88 -1.53
C GLN A 38 17.73 -9.72 -0.26
N GLY A 39 18.78 -9.83 0.56
CA GLY A 39 18.74 -10.45 1.86
C GLY A 39 18.07 -9.57 2.93
N TYR A 40 17.61 -10.18 4.02
CA TYR A 40 16.95 -9.47 5.13
C TYR A 40 17.86 -8.39 5.73
N GLY A 41 19.16 -8.68 5.88
CA GLY A 41 20.14 -7.75 6.45
C GLY A 41 20.62 -6.64 5.52
N ASP A 42 20.11 -6.56 4.28
CA ASP A 42 20.63 -5.65 3.25
C ASP A 42 19.96 -4.27 3.26
N VAL A 43 19.19 -3.93 4.30
CA VAL A 43 18.59 -2.60 4.50
C VAL A 43 18.92 -2.12 5.90
N GLY A 44 19.24 -0.83 6.05
CA GLY A 44 19.57 -0.20 7.33
C GLY A 44 18.49 -0.45 8.39
N SER A 45 17.21 -0.28 8.03
CA SER A 45 16.07 -0.59 8.90
C SER A 45 15.93 -2.06 9.32
N PHE A 46 16.69 -2.99 8.72
CA PHE A 46 16.77 -4.41 9.10
C PHE A 46 18.16 -4.82 9.62
N GLY A 47 19.11 -3.88 9.76
CA GLY A 47 20.39 -4.09 10.43
C GLY A 47 21.63 -4.06 9.55
N ALA A 48 21.54 -3.57 8.30
CA ALA A 48 22.74 -3.34 7.47
C ALA A 48 23.75 -2.43 8.21
N LYS A 49 25.04 -2.79 8.14
CA LYS A 49 26.12 -2.08 8.85
C LYS A 49 27.11 -1.38 7.92
N ASP A 50 27.37 -1.96 6.75
CA ASP A 50 28.47 -1.53 5.88
C ASP A 50 28.07 -0.46 4.85
N PHE A 51 26.78 -0.18 4.71
CA PHE A 51 26.24 0.81 3.76
C PHE A 51 24.93 1.41 4.26
N THR A 52 24.52 2.52 3.63
CA THR A 52 23.31 3.26 4.02
C THR A 52 22.21 3.12 2.99
N THR A 53 20.95 3.05 3.46
CA THR A 53 19.76 2.95 2.61
C THR A 53 18.75 4.05 2.94
N PRO A 54 19.14 5.34 2.87
CA PRO A 54 18.37 6.44 3.46
C PRO A 54 16.93 6.56 2.94
N ASN A 55 16.71 6.24 1.66
CA ASN A 55 15.37 6.26 1.06
C ASN A 55 14.49 5.11 1.57
N LEU A 56 15.03 3.89 1.69
CA LEU A 56 14.31 2.74 2.25
C LEU A 56 14.05 2.93 3.75
N ASP A 57 15.02 3.47 4.48
CA ASP A 57 14.89 3.75 5.91
C ASP A 57 13.84 4.83 6.19
N ARG A 58 13.73 5.84 5.31
CA ARG A 58 12.66 6.83 5.37
C ARG A 58 11.29 6.17 5.13
N MET A 59 11.17 5.35 4.08
CA MET A 59 9.91 4.62 3.81
C MET A 59 9.50 3.72 4.98
N ALA A 60 10.44 3.05 5.64
CA ALA A 60 10.15 2.23 6.82
C ALA A 60 9.69 3.04 8.03
N ARG A 61 10.14 4.30 8.20
CA ARG A 61 9.69 5.20 9.28
C ARG A 61 8.33 5.85 9.00
N GLU A 62 8.06 6.19 7.75
CA GLU A 62 6.82 6.85 7.32
C GLU A 62 5.67 5.87 7.08
N GLY A 63 5.99 4.58 6.93
CA GLY A 63 5.04 3.51 6.64
C GLY A 63 5.03 2.38 7.67
N ILE A 64 4.71 1.19 7.19
CA ILE A 64 4.69 -0.05 7.97
C ILE A 64 5.86 -0.92 7.53
N ARG A 65 6.60 -1.45 8.50
CA ARG A 65 7.71 -2.39 8.28
C ARG A 65 7.31 -3.78 8.79
N PHE A 66 7.34 -4.77 7.91
CA PHE A 66 7.15 -6.17 8.26
C PHE A 66 8.52 -6.80 8.59
N THR A 67 8.68 -7.33 9.80
CA THR A 67 9.94 -7.96 10.25
C THR A 67 9.96 -9.47 10.10
N ASP A 68 8.87 -10.06 9.60
CA ASP A 68 8.71 -11.51 9.41
C ASP A 68 8.05 -11.83 8.06
N PHE A 69 8.55 -11.20 6.99
CA PHE A 69 8.06 -11.41 5.64
C PHE A 69 8.75 -12.61 4.98
N HIS A 70 7.96 -13.48 4.33
CA HIS A 70 8.45 -14.66 3.64
C HIS A 70 7.91 -14.73 2.21
N VAL A 71 8.79 -15.06 1.27
CA VAL A 71 8.40 -15.46 -0.09
C VAL A 71 8.00 -16.94 -0.11
N ALA A 72 7.16 -17.33 -1.07
CA ALA A 72 6.72 -18.72 -1.19
C ALA A 72 7.88 -19.69 -1.47
N GLN A 73 8.89 -19.25 -2.21
CA GLN A 73 10.10 -19.99 -2.57
C GLN A 73 11.27 -19.00 -2.72
N ALA A 74 12.45 -19.33 -2.21
CA ALA A 74 13.67 -18.54 -2.37
C ALA A 74 14.33 -18.75 -3.76
N VAL A 75 13.52 -18.66 -4.83
CA VAL A 75 13.96 -18.80 -6.22
C VAL A 75 13.23 -17.77 -7.07
N CYS A 76 13.96 -17.08 -7.95
CA CYS A 76 13.51 -15.87 -8.63
C CYS A 76 12.19 -16.05 -9.43
N SER A 77 12.11 -17.06 -10.30
CA SER A 77 10.88 -17.35 -11.07
C SER A 77 9.71 -17.78 -10.18
N ALA A 78 9.95 -18.67 -9.22
CA ALA A 78 8.91 -19.16 -8.31
C ALA A 78 8.38 -18.05 -7.36
N SER A 79 9.25 -17.18 -6.85
CA SER A 79 8.88 -16.04 -6.01
C SER A 79 8.03 -15.04 -6.80
N ARG A 80 8.45 -14.66 -8.02
CA ARG A 80 7.69 -13.76 -8.88
C ARG A 80 6.35 -14.34 -9.29
N ALA A 81 6.31 -15.63 -9.59
CA ALA A 81 5.07 -16.33 -9.89
C ALA A 81 4.07 -16.26 -8.74
N ALA A 82 4.52 -16.44 -7.50
CA ALA A 82 3.68 -16.31 -6.32
C ALA A 82 3.13 -14.89 -6.15
N LEU A 83 3.96 -13.87 -6.33
CA LEU A 83 3.55 -12.45 -6.25
C LEU A 83 2.50 -12.09 -7.32
N LEU A 84 2.71 -12.51 -8.58
CA LEU A 84 1.87 -12.12 -9.71
C LEU A 84 0.53 -12.87 -9.76
N THR A 85 0.48 -14.09 -9.23
CA THR A 85 -0.71 -14.96 -9.33
C THR A 85 -1.46 -15.13 -8.02
N GLY A 86 -0.86 -14.75 -6.88
CA GLY A 86 -1.41 -15.02 -5.55
C GLY A 86 -1.50 -16.52 -5.21
N CYS A 87 -0.83 -17.38 -5.98
CA CYS A 87 -0.84 -18.83 -5.80
C CYS A 87 0.52 -19.35 -5.33
N TYR A 88 0.53 -20.47 -4.61
CA TYR A 88 1.78 -21.20 -4.41
C TYR A 88 2.36 -21.61 -5.77
N PRO A 89 3.66 -21.40 -6.04
CA PRO A 89 4.23 -21.60 -7.36
C PRO A 89 4.14 -23.07 -7.82
N ASN A 90 4.26 -24.02 -6.88
CA ASN A 90 4.03 -25.44 -7.13
C ASN A 90 2.61 -25.77 -7.63
N ARG A 91 1.59 -24.99 -7.25
CA ARG A 91 0.21 -25.18 -7.72
C ARG A 91 0.05 -24.86 -9.21
N ILE A 92 0.89 -23.97 -9.73
CA ILE A 92 0.84 -23.48 -11.11
C ILE A 92 2.00 -24.02 -11.97
N GLY A 93 2.67 -25.07 -11.50
CA GLY A 93 3.72 -25.78 -12.26
C GLY A 93 5.09 -25.08 -12.29
N ILE A 94 5.33 -24.09 -11.43
CA ILE A 94 6.63 -23.42 -11.32
C ILE A 94 7.34 -23.98 -10.09
N HIS A 95 8.37 -24.80 -10.32
CA HIS A 95 9.06 -25.56 -9.26
C HIS A 95 10.46 -25.03 -8.91
N GLY A 96 10.87 -23.92 -9.52
CA GLY A 96 12.22 -23.39 -9.35
C GLY A 96 12.51 -22.28 -10.35
N ALA A 97 13.77 -22.18 -10.76
CA ALA A 97 14.19 -21.28 -11.83
C ALA A 97 13.69 -21.85 -13.16
N LEU A 98 13.29 -20.96 -14.07
CA LEU A 98 12.92 -21.37 -15.42
C LEU A 98 14.18 -21.34 -16.27
N ASP A 99 14.62 -22.51 -16.69
CA ASP A 99 15.66 -22.64 -17.70
C ASP A 99 15.08 -22.17 -19.04
N HIS A 100 15.83 -21.29 -19.71
CA HIS A 100 15.49 -20.77 -21.03
C HIS A 100 16.06 -21.67 -22.11
#